data_AF-A0A1M6J3C7-F1
#
_entry.id   AF-A0A1M6J3C7-F1
#
_cell.length_a   1.000
_cell.length_b   1.000
_cell.length_c   1.000
_cell.angle_alpha   90.00
_cell.angle_beta   90.00
_cell.angle_gamma   90.00
#
_symmetry.space_group_name_H-M   'P 1'
#
loop_
_entity.id
_entity.type
_entity.pdbx_description
1 polymer ?
#
loop_
_entity_poly.entity_id
_entity_poly.type
_entity_poly.pdbx_seq_one_letter_code
_entity_poly.pdbx_strand_id
1 'polypeptide(L)'
;MEAVIFLSIIIALFSIFLSCLVIRRVKKQIAEITDALIDIKGGNGNRRILSATNELIAPLAYEINEIVVSYENRLSTVRQAEEANRQLMTSLSHDVRTPLTTLIGYLDAAHKGIVTGKDRDNYIETARRKAHDLKEYIDVLFDWFKLNSNEFAMEINTVEAAELTRNILIDWIPIFEDKQIDYNIDIPEQPFRVKLDTDGYMRILNNLIQ
;
A
#
# COMPACT_ATOMS: atom_id res chain seq x y z
N MET A 1 -43.49 5.09 -65.35
CA MET A 1 -43.73 5.57 -63.96
C MET A 1 -43.99 4.39 -63.01
N GLU A 2 -44.88 3.46 -63.35
CA GLU A 2 -45.27 2.34 -62.48
C GLU A 2 -44.10 1.42 -62.07
N ALA A 3 -43.22 1.04 -63.02
CA ALA A 3 -42.06 0.20 -62.70
C ALA A 3 -41.08 0.85 -61.70
N VAL A 4 -40.95 2.18 -61.74
CA VAL A 4 -40.08 2.94 -60.82
C VAL A 4 -40.69 2.96 -59.42
N ILE A 5 -42.01 3.10 -59.31
CA ILE A 5 -42.75 3.05 -58.04
C ILE A 5 -42.66 1.65 -57.43
N PHE A 6 -42.79 0.60 -58.24
CA PHE A 6 -42.65 -0.77 -57.76
C PHE A 6 -41.24 -1.07 -57.24
N LEU A 7 -40.20 -0.64 -57.97
CA LEU A 7 -38.81 -0.80 -57.57
C LEU A 7 -38.50 -0.05 -56.26
N SER A 8 -39.02 1.17 -56.09
CA SER A 8 -38.79 1.96 -54.87
C SER A 8 -39.44 1.32 -53.65
N ILE A 9 -40.62 0.72 -53.79
CA ILE A 9 -41.29 -0.03 -52.71
C ILE A 9 -40.47 -1.25 -52.31
N ILE A 10 -39.92 -2.01 -53.26
CA ILE A 10 -39.07 -3.17 -52.96
C ILE A 10 -37.82 -2.75 -52.18
N ILE A 11 -37.14 -1.68 -52.62
CA ILE A 11 -35.95 -1.16 -51.95
C ILE A 11 -36.29 -0.70 -50.52
N ALA A 12 -37.43 -0.01 -50.34
CA ALA A 12 -37.89 0.42 -49.02
C ALA A 12 -38.20 -0.75 -48.09
N LEU A 13 -38.88 -1.79 -48.59
CA LEU A 13 -39.17 -3.00 -47.79
C LEU A 13 -37.88 -3.75 -47.43
N PHE A 14 -36.94 -3.84 -48.36
CA PHE A 14 -35.64 -4.47 -48.12
C PHE A 14 -34.81 -3.70 -47.10
N SER A 15 -34.79 -2.36 -47.16
CA SER A 15 -34.07 -1.53 -46.18
C SER A 15 -34.69 -1.62 -44.78
N ILE A 16 -36.02 -1.67 -44.68
CA ILE A 16 -36.72 -1.91 -43.41
C ILE A 16 -36.37 -3.29 -42.86
N PHE A 17 -36.37 -4.33 -43.71
CA PHE A 17 -36.03 -5.69 -43.32
C PHE A 17 -34.59 -5.79 -42.77
N LEU A 18 -33.61 -5.22 -43.48
CA LEU A 18 -32.22 -5.15 -43.03
C LEU A 18 -32.10 -4.38 -41.70
N SER A 19 -32.78 -3.24 -41.58
CA SER A 19 -32.79 -2.45 -40.35
C SER A 19 -33.33 -3.25 -39.16
N CYS A 20 -34.43 -3.98 -39.34
CA CYS A 20 -34.98 -4.85 -38.30
C CYS A 20 -34.00 -5.96 -37.87
N LEU A 21 -33.25 -6.55 -38.81
CA LEU A 21 -32.24 -7.56 -38.48
C LEU A 21 -31.10 -6.98 -37.64
N VAL A 22 -30.58 -5.81 -38.03
CA VAL A 22 -29.52 -5.11 -37.28
C VAL A 22 -30.01 -4.75 -35.87
N ILE A 23 -31.21 -4.17 -35.74
CA ILE A 23 -31.79 -3.81 -34.44
C ILE A 23 -31.93 -5.03 -33.52
N ARG A 24 -32.42 -6.16 -34.06
CA ARG A 24 -32.54 -7.40 -33.27
C ARG A 24 -31.18 -7.91 -32.80
N ARG A 25 -30.16 -7.87 -33.66
CA ARG A 25 -28.79 -8.30 -33.31
C ARG A 25 -28.18 -7.40 -32.23
N VAL A 26 -28.28 -6.08 -32.39
CA VAL A 26 -27.77 -5.11 -31.41
C VAL A 26 -28.49 -5.26 -30.06
N LYS A 27 -29.82 -5.42 -30.08
CA LYS A 27 -30.60 -5.64 -28.85
C LYS A 27 -30.14 -6.89 -28.10
N LYS A 28 -29.82 -7.97 -28.81
CA LYS A 28 -29.27 -9.20 -28.20
C LYS A 28 -27.89 -8.95 -27.58
N GLN A 29 -26.99 -8.25 -28.28
CA GLN A 29 -25.66 -7.92 -27.76
C GLN A 29 -25.73 -7.04 -26.50
N ILE A 30 -26.64 -6.06 -26.47
CA ILE A 30 -26.86 -5.22 -25.28
C ILE A 30 -27.36 -6.06 -24.10
N ALA A 31 -28.24 -7.02 -24.34
CA ALA A 31 -28.71 -7.93 -23.29
C ALA A 31 -27.56 -8.77 -22.72
N GLU A 32 -26.68 -9.31 -23.58
CA GLU A 32 -25.49 -10.08 -23.15
C GLU A 32 -24.50 -9.24 -22.33
N ILE A 33 -24.30 -7.98 -22.72
CA ILE A 33 -23.51 -7.00 -21.94
C ILE A 33 -24.14 -6.76 -20.59
N THR A 34 -25.47 -6.59 -20.55
CA THR A 34 -26.21 -6.34 -19.32
C THR A 34 -26.08 -7.52 -18.36
N ASP A 35 -26.23 -8.75 -18.86
CA ASP A 35 -26.06 -9.97 -18.07
C ASP A 35 -24.63 -10.10 -17.52
N ALA A 36 -23.62 -9.80 -18.34
CA ALA A 36 -22.23 -9.78 -17.89
C ALA A 36 -22.00 -8.73 -16.79
N LEU A 37 -22.58 -7.54 -16.91
CA LEU A 37 -22.47 -6.49 -15.89
C LEU A 37 -23.20 -6.84 -14.60
N ILE A 38 -24.33 -7.55 -14.67
CA ILE A 38 -25.02 -8.06 -13.47
C ILE A 38 -24.12 -9.06 -12.73
N ASP A 39 -23.43 -9.95 -13.44
CA ASP A 39 -22.49 -10.91 -12.85
C ASP A 39 -21.26 -10.21 -12.24
N ILE A 40 -20.68 -9.23 -12.94
CA ILE A 40 -19.59 -8.38 -12.41
C ILE A 40 -20.03 -7.66 -11.13
N LYS A 41 -21.22 -7.06 -11.14
CA LYS A 41 -21.81 -6.42 -9.95
C LYS A 41 -22.05 -7.42 -8.81
N GLY A 42 -22.32 -8.69 -9.12
CA GLY A 42 -22.43 -9.79 -8.17
C GLY A 42 -21.09 -10.23 -7.54
N GLY A 43 -19.97 -9.64 -7.97
CA GLY A 43 -18.64 -9.92 -7.44
C GLY A 43 -17.74 -10.74 -8.38
N ASN A 44 -18.22 -11.11 -9.57
CA ASN A 44 -17.39 -11.82 -10.55
C ASN A 44 -16.60 -10.85 -11.43
N GLY A 45 -15.57 -10.20 -10.85
CA GLY A 45 -14.68 -9.28 -11.56
C GLY A 45 -13.87 -9.90 -12.71
N ASN A 46 -13.84 -11.23 -12.82
CA ASN A 46 -13.19 -11.96 -13.91
C ASN A 46 -14.08 -12.15 -15.13
N ARG A 47 -15.38 -11.87 -15.02
CA ARG A 47 -16.30 -11.91 -16.16
C ARG A 47 -15.86 -10.88 -17.20
N ARG A 48 -15.91 -11.28 -18.48
CA ARG A 48 -15.59 -10.42 -19.62
C ARG A 48 -16.78 -10.36 -20.56
N ILE A 49 -16.99 -9.18 -21.11
CA ILE A 49 -17.92 -8.97 -22.21
C ILE A 49 -17.25 -9.43 -23.49
N LEU A 50 -17.86 -10.38 -24.19
CA LEU A 50 -17.37 -10.89 -25.46
C LEU A 50 -18.10 -10.19 -26.62
N SER A 51 -17.35 -9.66 -27.58
CA SER A 51 -17.89 -9.13 -28.83
C SER A 51 -16.91 -9.38 -29.95
N ALA A 52 -17.42 -9.74 -31.13
CA ALA A 52 -16.58 -9.92 -32.31
C ALA A 52 -16.19 -8.56 -32.89
N THR A 53 -14.97 -8.43 -33.41
CA THR A 53 -14.39 -7.14 -33.85
C THR A 53 -15.20 -6.42 -34.94
N ASN A 54 -16.03 -7.15 -35.70
CA ASN A 54 -16.88 -6.60 -36.75
C ASN A 54 -18.28 -6.16 -36.26
N GLU A 55 -18.55 -6.25 -34.96
CA GLU A 55 -19.84 -5.89 -34.39
C GLU A 55 -19.89 -4.41 -34.03
N LEU A 56 -21.05 -3.79 -34.24
CA LEU A 56 -21.26 -2.36 -33.99
C LEU A 56 -20.99 -1.97 -32.52
N ILE A 57 -21.17 -2.90 -31.60
CA ILE A 57 -21.03 -2.68 -30.15
C ILE A 57 -19.62 -3.09 -29.64
N ALA A 58 -18.76 -3.64 -30.50
CA ALA A 58 -17.44 -4.12 -30.07
C ALA A 58 -16.58 -3.04 -29.37
N PRO A 59 -16.49 -1.79 -29.86
CA PRO A 59 -15.74 -0.74 -29.15
C PRO A 59 -16.26 -0.50 -27.73
N LEU A 60 -17.59 -0.48 -27.54
CA LEU A 60 -18.20 -0.32 -26.22
C LEU A 60 -17.87 -1.50 -25.29
N ALA A 61 -17.91 -2.72 -25.81
CA ALA A 61 -17.55 -3.91 -25.05
C ALA A 61 -16.09 -3.87 -24.57
N TYR A 62 -15.16 -3.42 -25.42
CA TYR A 62 -13.76 -3.27 -25.06
C TYR A 62 -13.54 -2.20 -23.99
N GLU A 63 -14.11 -1.01 -24.16
CA GLU A 63 -14.00 0.08 -23.16
C GLU A 63 -14.57 -0.33 -21.79
N ILE A 64 -15.72 -1.03 -21.77
CA ILE A 64 -16.27 -1.53 -20.51
C ILE A 64 -15.34 -2.57 -19.87
N ASN A 65 -14.76 -3.49 -20.64
CA ASN A 65 -13.80 -4.45 -20.10
C ASN A 65 -12.57 -3.75 -19.50
N GLU A 66 -12.04 -2.71 -20.15
CA GLU A 66 -10.92 -1.93 -19.61
C GLU A 66 -11.29 -1.24 -18.28
N ILE A 67 -12.49 -0.67 -18.19
CA ILE A 67 -12.99 -0.08 -16.94
C ILE A 67 -13.07 -1.14 -15.84
N VAL A 68 -13.60 -2.33 -16.14
CA VAL A 68 -13.72 -3.44 -15.18
C VAL A 68 -12.34 -3.88 -14.70
N VAL A 69 -11.37 -4.06 -15.61
CA VAL A 69 -9.99 -4.41 -15.25
C VAL A 69 -9.34 -3.34 -14.37
N SER A 70 -9.45 -2.06 -14.76
CA SER A 70 -8.94 -0.95 -13.96
C SER A 70 -9.59 -0.89 -12.57
N TYR A 71 -10.90 -1.14 -12.49
CA TYR A 71 -11.62 -1.18 -11.22
C TYR A 71 -11.15 -2.33 -10.33
N GLU A 72 -11.03 -3.54 -10.86
CA GLU A 72 -10.54 -4.70 -10.11
C GLU A 72 -9.10 -4.50 -9.61
N ASN A 73 -8.23 -3.92 -10.43
CA ASN A 73 -6.87 -3.58 -10.02
C ASN A 73 -6.87 -2.58 -8.85
N ARG A 74 -7.67 -1.50 -8.94
CA ARG A 74 -7.82 -0.53 -7.85
C ARG A 74 -8.37 -1.18 -6.58
N LEU A 75 -9.38 -2.03 -6.72
CA LEU A 75 -9.99 -2.75 -5.61
C LEU A 75 -8.98 -3.69 -4.93
N SER A 76 -8.15 -4.38 -5.73
CA SER A 76 -7.05 -5.21 -5.21
C SER A 76 -6.05 -4.38 -4.42
N THR A 77 -5.62 -3.22 -4.94
CA THR A 77 -4.71 -2.31 -4.20
C THR A 77 -5.33 -1.85 -2.87
N VAL A 78 -6.61 -1.48 -2.87
CA VAL A 78 -7.32 -1.07 -1.64
C VAL A 78 -7.37 -2.22 -0.63
N ARG A 79 -7.71 -3.44 -1.07
CA ARG A 79 -7.74 -4.62 -0.19
C ARG A 79 -6.38 -4.96 0.39
N GLN A 80 -5.31 -4.84 -0.41
CA GLN A 80 -3.95 -5.05 0.07
C GLN A 80 -3.55 -4.01 1.13
N ALA A 81 -3.91 -2.74 0.92
CA ALA A 81 -3.66 -1.68 1.90
C ALA A 81 -4.46 -1.90 3.20
N GLU A 82 -5.73 -2.32 3.09
CA GLU A 82 -6.57 -2.64 4.25
C GLU A 82 -6.01 -3.82 5.05
N GLU A 83 -5.58 -4.89 4.38
CA GLU A 83 -4.95 -6.04 5.04
C GLU A 83 -3.62 -5.68 5.69
N ALA A 84 -2.77 -4.88 5.02
CA ALA A 84 -1.51 -4.42 5.60
C ALA A 84 -1.75 -3.57 6.87
N ASN A 85 -2.74 -2.67 6.84
CA ASN A 85 -3.12 -1.87 8.01
C ASN A 85 -3.65 -2.75 9.15
N ARG A 86 -4.51 -3.73 8.83
CA ARG A 86 -5.02 -4.69 9.81
C ARG A 86 -3.90 -5.50 10.47
N GLN A 87 -2.94 -5.98 9.67
CA GLN A 87 -1.77 -6.71 10.18
C GLN A 87 -0.94 -5.82 11.11
N LEU A 88 -0.63 -4.59 10.68
CA LEU A 88 0.13 -3.63 11.50
C LEU A 88 -0.55 -3.34 12.84
N MET A 89 -1.86 -3.07 12.84
CA MET A 89 -2.62 -2.81 14.07
C MET A 89 -2.62 -4.02 15.01
N THR A 90 -2.70 -5.23 14.45
CA THR A 90 -2.68 -6.47 15.23
C THR A 90 -1.30 -6.68 15.87
N SER A 91 -0.23 -6.56 15.09
CA SER A 91 1.15 -6.70 15.57
C SER A 91 1.47 -5.66 16.64
N LEU A 92 1.18 -4.38 16.37
CA LEU A 92 1.42 -3.31 17.33
C LEU A 92 0.62 -3.51 18.63
N SER A 93 -0.63 -3.95 18.55
CA SER A 93 -1.44 -4.21 19.74
C SER A 93 -0.80 -5.26 20.64
N HIS A 94 -0.17 -6.28 20.06
CA HIS A 94 0.57 -7.29 20.80
C HIS A 94 1.88 -6.72 21.40
N ASP A 95 2.64 -6.00 20.58
CA ASP A 95 3.95 -5.48 20.93
C ASP A 95 3.88 -4.35 21.96
N VAL A 96 2.77 -3.60 22.03
CA VAL A 96 2.50 -2.64 23.11
C VAL A 96 2.02 -3.34 24.38
N ARG A 97 1.14 -4.36 24.28
CA ARG A 97 0.52 -5.00 25.44
C ARG A 97 1.54 -5.66 26.37
N THR A 98 2.52 -6.35 25.80
CA THR A 98 3.53 -7.11 26.55
C THR A 98 4.38 -6.21 27.46
N PRO A 99 5.16 -5.24 26.93
CA PRO A 99 5.92 -4.30 27.74
C PRO A 99 5.05 -3.46 28.67
N LEU A 100 3.81 -3.09 28.29
CA LEU A 100 2.91 -2.37 29.18
C LEU A 100 2.51 -3.19 30.41
N THR A 101 2.20 -4.48 30.22
CA THR A 101 1.85 -5.37 31.34
C THR A 101 3.05 -5.56 32.27
N THR A 102 4.24 -5.76 31.69
CA THR A 102 5.49 -5.89 32.44
C THR A 102 5.83 -4.60 33.20
N LEU A 103 5.72 -3.44 32.55
CA LEU A 103 5.90 -2.11 33.12
C LEU A 103 5.03 -1.92 34.36
N ILE A 104 3.72 -2.16 34.22
CA ILE A 104 2.75 -2.02 35.31
C ILE A 104 3.11 -2.98 36.45
N GLY A 105 3.43 -4.24 36.16
CA GLY A 105 3.79 -5.23 37.17
C GLY A 105 5.02 -4.86 38.00
N TYR A 106 6.08 -4.36 37.36
CA TYR A 106 7.29 -3.90 38.05
C TYR A 106 7.02 -2.67 38.92
N LEU A 107 6.26 -1.69 38.41
CA LEU A 107 5.87 -0.51 39.17
C LEU A 107 4.97 -0.86 40.37
N ASP A 108 4.02 -1.78 40.20
CA ASP A 108 3.14 -2.24 41.26
C ASP A 108 3.90 -2.93 42.39
N ALA A 109 4.87 -3.79 42.06
CA ALA A 109 5.70 -4.48 43.04
C ALA A 109 6.58 -3.49 43.83
N ALA A 110 7.16 -2.50 43.14
CA ALA A 110 7.94 -1.44 43.77
C ALA A 110 7.09 -0.49 44.63
N HIS A 111 5.86 -0.19 44.20
CA HIS A 111 4.92 0.69 44.92
C HIS A 111 4.33 0.02 46.17
N LYS A 112 3.96 -1.26 46.08
CA LYS A 112 3.42 -2.06 47.19
C LYS A 112 4.48 -2.46 48.23
N GLY A 113 5.76 -2.11 48.01
CA GLY A 113 6.86 -2.48 48.89
C GLY A 113 7.16 -3.98 48.92
N ILE A 114 6.74 -4.73 47.89
CA ILE A 114 7.01 -6.17 47.76
C ILE A 114 8.51 -6.40 47.55
N VAL A 115 9.19 -5.45 46.89
CA VAL A 115 10.64 -5.40 46.71
C VAL A 115 11.22 -4.17 47.42
N THR A 116 12.42 -4.30 47.99
CA THR A 116 13.07 -3.24 48.78
C THR A 116 14.56 -3.10 48.43
N GLY A 117 15.16 -1.95 48.79
CA GLY A 117 16.57 -1.69 48.54
C GLY A 117 16.95 -1.81 47.07
N LYS A 118 18.04 -2.53 46.79
CA LYS A 118 18.61 -2.69 45.45
C LYS A 118 17.66 -3.36 44.45
N ASP A 119 16.80 -4.26 44.91
CA ASP A 119 15.82 -4.94 44.03
C ASP A 119 14.72 -3.99 43.57
N ARG A 120 14.32 -3.03 44.42
CA ARG A 120 13.38 -1.97 44.05
C ARG A 120 13.97 -1.09 42.95
N ASP A 121 15.24 -0.72 43.05
CA ASP A 121 15.91 0.11 42.03
C ASP A 121 16.02 -0.64 40.69
N ASN A 122 16.35 -1.93 40.72
CA ASN A 122 16.36 -2.80 39.53
C ASN A 122 14.98 -2.90 38.86
N TYR A 123 13.91 -2.98 39.66
CA TYR A 123 12.53 -3.04 39.17
C TYR A 123 12.13 -1.72 38.51
N ILE A 124 12.49 -0.58 39.11
CA ILE A 124 12.25 0.75 38.53
C ILE A 124 13.02 0.92 37.21
N GLU A 125 14.28 0.49 37.15
CA GLU A 125 15.06 0.58 35.92
C GLU A 125 14.50 -0.35 34.82
N THR A 126 14.02 -1.54 35.19
CA THR A 126 13.35 -2.45 34.24
C THR A 126 12.06 -1.84 33.71
N ALA A 127 11.24 -1.24 34.59
CA ALA A 127 10.05 -0.49 34.20
C ALA A 127 10.42 0.65 33.24
N ARG A 128 11.42 1.46 33.57
CA ARG A 128 11.89 2.57 32.72
C ARG A 128 12.28 2.09 31.32
N ARG A 129 13.03 1.00 31.21
CA ARG A 129 13.35 0.38 29.91
C ARG A 129 12.10 -0.04 29.14
N LYS A 130 11.11 -0.66 29.80
CA LYS A 130 9.83 -1.01 29.15
C LYS A 130 9.01 0.20 28.69
N ALA A 131 9.13 1.35 29.35
CA ALA A 131 8.54 2.60 28.87
C ALA A 131 9.26 3.13 27.61
N HIS A 132 10.59 2.97 27.52
CA HIS A 132 11.34 3.30 26.32
C HIS A 132 10.99 2.37 25.14
N ASP A 133 10.87 1.05 25.37
CA ASP A 133 10.39 0.10 24.35
C ASP A 133 9.01 0.55 23.81
N LEU A 134 8.08 0.96 24.69
CA LEU A 134 6.76 1.46 24.30
C LEU A 134 6.84 2.71 23.41
N LYS A 135 7.74 3.64 23.77
CA LYS A 135 7.93 4.88 23.01
C LYS A 135 8.39 4.57 21.58
N GLU A 136 9.35 3.66 21.43
CA GLU A 136 9.84 3.24 20.11
C GLU A 136 8.73 2.65 19.24
N TYR A 137 7.88 1.77 19.79
CA TYR A 137 6.74 1.21 19.05
C TYR A 137 5.71 2.27 18.63
N ILE A 138 5.47 3.28 19.49
CA ILE A 138 4.60 4.41 19.16
C ILE A 138 5.21 5.26 18.04
N ASP A 139 6.51 5.54 18.11
CA ASP A 139 7.21 6.31 17.08
C ASP A 139 7.12 5.61 15.70
N VAL A 140 7.36 4.28 15.66
CA VAL A 140 7.19 3.46 14.46
C VAL A 140 5.76 3.52 13.91
N LEU A 141 4.75 3.48 14.78
CA LEU A 141 3.35 3.64 14.37
C LEU A 141 3.10 5.01 13.72
N PHE A 142 3.58 6.08 14.34
CA PHE A 142 3.43 7.44 13.80
C PHE A 142 4.11 7.58 12.45
N ASP A 143 5.28 6.99 12.28
CA ASP A 143 5.99 6.97 11.00
C ASP A 143 5.19 6.28 9.91
N TRP A 144 4.60 5.12 10.23
CA TRP A 144 3.76 4.40 9.29
C TRP A 144 2.55 5.23 8.86
N PHE A 145 1.89 5.93 9.78
CA PHE A 145 0.80 6.85 9.43
C PHE A 145 1.26 8.02 8.59
N LYS A 146 2.43 8.60 8.91
CA LYS A 146 3.01 9.71 8.16
C LYS A 146 3.31 9.28 6.73
N LEU A 147 3.90 8.09 6.52
CA LEU A 147 4.22 7.55 5.20
C LEU A 147 2.97 7.23 4.35
N ASN A 148 1.88 6.81 5.00
CA ASN A 148 0.62 6.50 4.32
C ASN A 148 -0.32 7.70 4.18
N SER A 149 -0.01 8.84 4.80
CA SER A 149 -0.73 10.08 4.54
C SER A 149 -0.14 10.75 3.29
N ASN A 150 -0.98 11.47 2.55
CA ASN A 150 -0.51 12.36 1.49
C ASN A 150 0.28 13.58 2.03
N GLU A 151 0.58 13.60 3.34
CA GLU A 151 1.29 14.69 4.03
C GLU A 151 2.78 14.38 4.23
N PHE A 152 3.28 13.24 3.77
CA PHE A 152 4.73 12.97 3.75
C PHE A 152 5.42 13.83 2.69
N ALA A 153 5.86 15.02 3.10
CA ALA A 153 6.78 15.84 2.30
C ALA A 153 8.21 15.37 2.56
N MET A 154 8.89 14.85 1.52
CA MET A 154 10.33 14.64 1.53
C MET A 154 11.05 15.96 1.23
N GLU A 155 11.99 16.35 2.08
CA GLU A 155 12.84 17.51 1.84
C GLU A 155 14.11 17.08 1.13
N ILE A 156 14.01 16.92 -0.20
CA ILE A 156 15.14 16.52 -1.02
C ILE A 156 16.13 17.67 -1.17
N ASN A 157 17.27 17.54 -0.52
CA ASN A 157 18.35 18.51 -0.53
C ASN A 157 19.61 17.91 -1.16
N THR A 158 20.47 18.78 -1.71
CA THR A 158 21.79 18.33 -2.18
C THR A 158 22.72 18.22 -0.98
N VAL A 159 23.15 17.02 -0.65
CA VAL A 159 24.02 16.72 0.50
C VAL A 159 25.24 15.94 0.06
N GLU A 160 26.30 15.97 0.88
CA GLU A 160 27.50 15.16 0.70
C GLU A 160 27.29 13.83 1.46
N ALA A 161 27.02 12.75 0.74
CA ALA A 161 26.60 11.50 1.35
C ALA A 161 27.73 10.78 2.09
N ALA A 162 29.00 10.97 1.70
CA ALA A 162 30.12 10.33 2.38
C ALA A 162 30.26 10.88 3.81
N GLU A 163 30.21 12.20 4.00
CA GLU A 163 30.21 12.89 5.28
C GLU A 163 28.98 12.54 6.11
N LEU A 164 27.79 12.54 5.50
CA LEU A 164 26.56 12.13 6.20
C LEU A 164 26.66 10.69 6.73
N THR A 165 27.16 9.76 5.91
CA THR A 165 27.38 8.35 6.31
C THR A 165 28.37 8.25 7.46
N ARG A 166 29.50 8.96 7.39
CA ARG A 166 30.50 8.98 8.47
C ARG A 166 29.90 9.46 9.79
N ASN A 167 29.13 10.57 9.74
CA ASN A 167 28.48 11.12 10.94
C ASN A 167 27.53 10.12 11.59
N ILE A 168 26.80 9.34 10.79
CA ILE A 168 25.89 8.30 11.30
C ILE A 168 26.68 7.14 11.92
N LEU A 169 27.73 6.65 11.25
CA LEU A 169 28.49 5.49 11.71
C LEU A 169 29.32 5.76 12.97
N ILE A 170 29.70 7.02 13.24
CA ILE A 170 30.41 7.39 14.48
C ILE A 170 29.63 6.95 15.73
N ASP A 171 28.30 7.03 15.70
CA ASP A 171 27.46 6.64 16.83
C ASP A 171 27.36 5.11 16.99
N TRP A 172 27.61 4.34 15.92
CA TRP A 172 27.54 2.88 15.92
C TRP A 172 28.84 2.19 16.30
N ILE A 173 30.00 2.81 16.02
CA ILE A 173 31.32 2.24 16.35
C ILE A 173 31.42 1.80 17.83
N PRO A 174 31.03 2.62 18.83
CA PRO A 174 31.07 2.20 20.23
C PRO A 174 30.18 0.98 20.53
N ILE A 175 29.05 0.86 19.84
CA ILE A 175 28.10 -0.24 20.01
C ILE A 175 28.70 -1.54 19.46
N PHE A 176 29.35 -1.47 18.29
CA PHE A 176 30.06 -2.62 17.73
C PHE A 176 31.18 -3.08 18.64
N GLU A 177 31.96 -2.16 19.19
CA GLU A 177 33.07 -2.47 20.09
C GLU A 177 32.59 -3.08 21.42
N ASP A 178 31.55 -2.52 22.05
CA ASP A 178 30.95 -3.06 23.28
C ASP A 178 30.41 -4.49 23.06
N LYS A 179 29.82 -4.74 21.89
CA LYS A 179 29.31 -6.07 21.50
C LYS A 179 30.37 -6.99 20.88
N GLN A 180 31.62 -6.57 20.76
CA GLN A 180 32.71 -7.32 20.11
C GLN A 180 32.39 -7.76 18.67
N ILE A 181 31.77 -6.87 17.90
CA ILE A 181 31.46 -7.09 16.49
C ILE A 181 32.58 -6.49 15.64
N ASP A 182 33.23 -7.32 14.82
CA ASP A 182 34.19 -6.85 13.83
C ASP A 182 33.48 -6.08 12.70
N TYR A 183 34.01 -4.92 12.34
CA TYR A 183 33.46 -4.07 11.27
C TYR A 183 34.54 -3.65 10.28
N ASN A 184 34.14 -3.52 9.00
CA ASN A 184 34.96 -2.92 7.95
C ASN A 184 34.12 -1.87 7.22
N ILE A 185 34.50 -0.60 7.35
CA ILE A 185 33.76 0.53 6.79
C ILE A 185 34.60 1.12 5.66
N ASP A 186 34.13 0.94 4.42
CA ASP A 186 34.76 1.52 3.22
C ASP A 186 33.88 2.66 2.70
N ILE A 187 34.32 3.91 2.92
CA ILE A 187 33.63 5.12 2.48
C ILE A 187 34.59 5.94 1.61
N PRO A 188 34.19 6.33 0.37
CA PRO A 188 35.02 7.14 -0.50
C PRO A 188 35.51 8.44 0.16
N GLU A 189 36.80 8.75 0.05
CA GLU A 189 37.36 10.02 0.54
C GLU A 189 36.88 11.24 -0.25
N GLN A 190 36.53 11.05 -1.52
CA GLN A 190 36.08 12.14 -2.38
C GLN A 190 34.63 12.54 -2.07
N PRO A 191 34.29 13.84 -2.09
CA PRO A 191 32.93 14.30 -1.89
C PRO A 191 31.98 13.67 -2.91
N PHE A 192 30.95 12.97 -2.42
CA PHE A 192 29.90 12.35 -3.21
C PHE A 192 28.58 13.09 -2.97
N ARG A 193 28.30 14.08 -3.83
CA ARG A 193 27.08 14.90 -3.73
C ARG A 193 25.90 14.25 -4.41
N VAL A 194 24.81 14.08 -3.66
CA VAL A 194 23.55 13.49 -4.13
C VAL A 194 22.35 14.27 -3.63
N LYS A 195 21.21 14.09 -4.30
CA LYS A 195 19.92 14.64 -3.86
C LYS A 195 19.20 13.58 -3.03
N LEU A 196 19.02 13.83 -1.74
CA LEU A 196 18.29 12.94 -0.85
C LEU A 196 17.66 13.71 0.32
N ASP A 197 16.76 13.04 1.03
CA ASP A 197 16.19 13.49 2.30
C ASP A 197 17.09 13.01 3.45
N THR A 198 17.69 13.93 4.19
CA THR A 198 18.70 13.62 5.22
C THR A 198 18.14 12.72 6.31
N ASP A 199 16.92 13.00 6.78
CA ASP A 199 16.26 12.25 7.84
C ASP A 199 15.93 10.82 7.39
N GLY A 200 15.39 10.67 6.17
CA GLY A 200 15.12 9.38 5.55
C GLY A 200 16.40 8.56 5.35
N TYR A 201 17.49 9.18 4.91
CA TYR A 201 18.78 8.50 4.74
C TYR A 201 19.36 8.02 6.08
N MET A 202 19.32 8.87 7.11
CA MET A 202 19.75 8.50 8.46
C MET A 202 18.94 7.34 9.02
N ARG A 203 17.62 7.36 8.85
CA ARG A 203 16.73 6.27 9.24
C ARG A 203 17.06 4.96 8.54
N ILE A 204 17.29 4.99 7.22
CA ILE A 204 17.64 3.80 6.46
C ILE A 204 18.92 3.18 7.01
N LEU A 205 19.98 3.98 7.20
CA LEU A 205 21.24 3.47 7.73
C LEU A 205 21.10 2.92 9.14
N ASN A 206 20.44 3.64 10.06
CA ASN A 206 20.22 3.16 11.43
C ASN A 206 19.44 1.84 11.45
N ASN A 207 18.37 1.72 10.65
CA ASN A 207 17.56 0.50 10.59
C ASN A 207 18.30 -0.69 9.96
N LEU A 208 19.25 -0.45 9.04
CA LEU A 208 20.03 -1.52 8.42
C LEU A 208 21.14 -2.05 9.34
N ILE A 209 21.61 -1.23 10.27
CA ILE A 209 22.69 -1.58 11.19
C ILE A 209 22.16 -2.22 12.48
N GLN A 210 20.99 -1.77 12.95
CA GLN A 210 20.32 -2.25 14.16
C GLN A 210 20.05 -3.76 14.14
#